data_AF-A0A9Q1N158-F1
#
_entry.id   AF-A0A9Q1N158-F1
#
_cell.length_a   1.000
_cell.length_b   1.000
_cell.length_c   1.000
_cell.angle_alpha   90.00
_cell.angle_beta   90.00
_cell.angle_gamma   90.00
#
_symmetry.space_group_name_H-M   'P 1'
#
loop_
_entity.id
_entity.type
_entity.pdbx_description
1 polymer ?
#
loop_
_entity_poly.entity_id
_entity_poly.type
_entity_poly.pdbx_seq_one_letter_code
_entity_poly.pdbx_strand_id
1 'polypeptide(L)' 'MNVMQVDAVVYLVDAYDRERFPESKKELDGLLSDESLANVPFLILGNKIDIPYAASELSLGPNWCDHWKG' A
#
# COMPACT_ATOMS: atom_id res chain seq x y z
N MET A 1 -0.26 -2.01 -32.12
CA MET A 1 -1.22 -2.26 -31.01
C MET A 1 -0.53 -1.78 -29.75
N ASN A 2 -1.07 -0.77 -29.07
CA ASN A 2 -0.48 -0.29 -27.82
C ASN A 2 -1.06 -1.16 -26.70
N VAL A 3 -0.27 -2.13 -26.23
CA VAL A 3 -0.59 -2.83 -24.97
C VAL A 3 -0.40 -1.81 -23.86
N MET A 4 -1.45 -1.54 -23.08
CA MET A 4 -1.37 -0.68 -21.90
C MET A 4 -0.49 -1.40 -20.88
N GLN A 5 0.81 -1.08 -20.87
CA GLN A 5 1.76 -1.58 -19.89
C GLN A 5 1.68 -0.68 -18.66
N VAL A 6 1.60 -1.29 -17.48
CA VAL A 6 1.68 -0.55 -16.22
C VAL A 6 3.16 -0.34 -15.89
N ASP A 7 3.60 0.91 -15.79
CA ASP A 7 4.99 1.26 -15.47
C ASP A 7 5.27 1.25 -13.96
N ALA A 8 4.25 1.55 -13.14
CA ALA A 8 4.34 1.57 -11.68
C ALA A 8 2.93 1.53 -11.05
N VAL A 9 2.83 1.04 -9.82
CA VAL A 9 1.61 1.08 -9.00
C VAL A 9 1.85 2.00 -7.80
N VAL A 10 0.95 2.95 -7.58
CA VAL A 10 0.92 3.76 -6.35
C VAL A 10 -0.29 3.36 -5.53
N TYR A 11 -0.07 2.80 -4.34
CA TYR A 11 -1.11 2.30 -3.44
C TYR A 11 -1.25 3.23 -2.23
N LEU A 12 -2.42 3.84 -2.05
CA LEU A 12 -2.67 4.76 -0.93
C LEU A 12 -3.45 4.06 0.18
N VAL A 13 -2.90 4.11 1.40
CA VAL A 13 -3.53 3.64 2.63
C VAL A 13 -4.03 4.84 3.43
N ASP A 14 -5.28 4.83 3.88
CA ASP A 14 -5.81 5.88 4.77
C ASP A 14 -5.20 5.74 6.17
N ALA A 15 -4.20 6.56 6.51
CA ALA A 15 -3.46 6.43 7.77
C ALA A 15 -4.34 6.68 9.01
N TYR A 16 -5.50 7.32 8.86
CA TYR A 16 -6.43 7.56 9.96
C TYR A 16 -7.31 6.34 10.25
N ASP A 17 -7.71 5.58 9.24
CA ASP A 17 -8.68 4.47 9.36
C ASP A 17 -7.99 3.11 9.62
N ARG A 18 -7.47 2.98 10.84
CA ARG A 18 -6.67 1.81 11.27
C ARG A 18 -7.46 0.51 11.33
N GLU A 19 -8.78 0.58 11.52
CA GLU A 19 -9.65 -0.60 11.58
C GLU A 19 -9.71 -1.32 10.23
N ARG A 20 -9.49 -0.59 9.14
CA ARG A 20 -9.52 -1.12 7.76
C ARG A 20 -8.15 -1.57 7.24
N PHE A 21 -7.10 -1.47 8.03
CA PHE A 21 -5.77 -1.94 7.63
C PHE A 21 -5.74 -3.42 7.24
N PRO A 22 -6.38 -4.36 7.96
CA PRO A 22 -6.40 -5.75 7.54
C PRO A 22 -7.07 -5.96 6.17
N GLU A 23 -8.13 -5.19 5.88
CA GLU A 23 -8.81 -5.20 4.59
C GLU A 23 -7.89 -4.66 3.48
N SER A 24 -7.30 -3.48 3.70
CA SER A 24 -6.38 -2.85 2.74
C SER A 24 -5.14 -3.71 2.46
N LYS A 25 -4.58 -4.35 3.49
CA LYS A 25 -3.48 -5.30 3.31
C LYS A 25 -3.86 -6.48 2.43
N LYS A 26 -5.05 -7.07 2.65
CA LYS A 26 -5.51 -8.21 1.84
C LYS A 26 -5.62 -7.84 0.35
N GLU A 27 -6.09 -6.64 0.04
CA GLU A 27 -6.15 -6.14 -1.34
C GLU A 27 -4.75 -5.94 -1.92
N LEU A 28 -3.82 -5.36 -1.15
CA LEU A 28 -2.42 -5.20 -1.57
C LEU A 28 -1.75 -6.56 -1.83
N ASP A 29 -1.95 -7.54 -0.97
CA ASP A 29 -1.43 -8.91 -1.14
C ASP A 29 -1.99 -9.55 -2.43
N GLY A 30 -3.25 -9.26 -2.76
CA GLY A 30 -3.88 -9.66 -4.02
C GLY A 30 -3.21 -9.05 -5.24
N LEU A 31 -2.90 -7.75 -5.20
CA LEU A 31 -2.17 -7.05 -6.27
C LEU A 31 -0.73 -7.57 -6.43
N LEU A 32 -0.03 -7.86 -5.31
CA LEU A 32 1.33 -8.40 -5.33
C LEU A 32 1.39 -9.84 -5.84
N SER A 33 0.29 -10.58 -5.73
CA SER A 33 0.17 -11.95 -6.25
C SER A 33 -0.20 -12.02 -7.73
N ASP A 34 -0.53 -10.89 -8.37
CA ASP A 34 -0.85 -10.84 -9.79
C ASP A 34 0.43 -10.92 -10.64
N GLU A 35 0.55 -11.97 -11.45
CA GLU A 35 1.72 -12.20 -12.31
C GLU A 35 1.94 -11.06 -13.33
N SER A 36 0.89 -10.33 -13.72
CA SER A 36 1.01 -9.19 -14.62
C SER A 36 1.71 -7.99 -13.97
N LEU A 37 1.73 -7.94 -12.63
CA LEU A 37 2.36 -6.89 -11.82
C LEU A 37 3.67 -7.33 -11.17
N ALA A 38 4.10 -8.58 -11.39
CA ALA A 38 5.28 -9.16 -10.71
C ALA A 38 6.59 -8.37 -10.90
N ASN A 39 6.73 -7.64 -12.01
CA ASN A 39 7.91 -6.79 -12.30
C ASN A 39 7.60 -5.29 -12.22
N VAL A 40 6.39 -4.92 -11.81
CA VAL A 40 5.97 -3.51 -11.70
C VAL A 40 6.35 -3.01 -10.31
N PRO A 41 7.06 -1.88 -10.18
CA PRO A 41 7.40 -1.31 -8.88
C PRO A 41 6.14 -0.77 -8.17
N PHE A 42 6.06 -1.02 -6.86
CA PHE A 42 5.00 -0.51 -5.99
C PHE A 42 5.53 0.59 -5.07
N LEU A 43 4.82 1.71 -5.01
CA LEU A 43 4.99 2.76 -4.02
C LEU A 43 3.75 2.80 -3.13
N ILE A 44 3.92 2.57 -1.84
CA ILE A 44 2.81 2.57 -0.87
C ILE A 44 2.90 3.86 -0.05
N LEU A 45 1.83 4.66 -0.05
CA LEU A 45 1.80 5.97 0.61
C LEU A 45 0.66 6.08 1.62
N GLY A 46 0.91 6.84 2.68
CA GLY A 46 -0.07 7.13 3.73
C GLY A 46 -0.84 8.38 3.38
N ASN A 47 -2.16 8.28 3.29
CA ASN A 47 -3.07 9.41 3.12
C ASN A 47 -3.56 9.92 4.49
N LYS A 48 -3.96 11.19 4.56
CA LYS A 48 -4.49 11.86 5.78
C LYS A 48 -3.52 11.92 6.97
N ILE A 49 -2.22 12.00 6.69
CA ILE A 49 -1.15 12.12 7.69
C ILE A 49 -1.21 13.41 8.51
N ASP A 50 -1.98 14.40 8.07
CA ASP A 50 -2.22 15.67 8.73
C ASP A 50 -3.16 15.57 9.95
N ILE A 51 -3.90 14.46 10.08
CA ILE A 51 -4.87 14.27 11.17
C ILE A 51 -4.14 13.78 12.45
N PRO A 52 -4.39 14.39 13.62
CA PRO A 52 -3.91 13.87 14.90
C PRO A 52 -4.34 12.40 15.07
N TYR A 53 -3.43 11.55 15.57
CA TYR A 53 -3.63 10.09 15.70
C TYR A 53 -3.57 9.26 14.41
N ALA A 54 -3.33 9.88 13.24
CA ALA A 54 -2.97 9.13 12.04
C ALA A 54 -1.76 8.23 12.32
N ALA A 55 -1.80 7.01 11.79
CA ALA A 55 -0.70 6.06 11.93
C ALA A 55 0.57 6.63 11.30
N SER A 56 1.64 6.77 12.09
CA SER A 56 2.98 7.00 11.55
C SER A 56 3.56 5.67 11.05
N GLU A 57 4.60 5.71 10.21
CA GLU A 57 5.23 4.49 9.65
C GLU A 57 5.61 3.47 10.73
N LEU A 58 6.13 3.96 11.87
CA LEU A 58 6.50 3.13 13.01
C LEU A 58 5.30 2.53 13.76
N SER A 59 4.11 3.13 13.59
CA SER A 59 2.88 2.77 14.30
C SER A 59 2.05 1.71 13.58
N LEU A 60 2.35 1.40 12.32
CA LEU A 60 1.59 0.46 11.48
C LEU A 60 1.68 -1.00 11.97
N GLY A 61 2.51 -1.27 12.98
CA GLY A 61 2.63 -2.58 13.62
C GLY A 61 3.41 -3.58 12.76
N PRO A 62 3.79 -4.73 13.34
CA PRO A 62 4.71 -5.69 12.72
C PRO A 62 4.20 -6.26 11.38
N ASN A 63 2.90 -6.21 11.14
CA ASN A 63 2.27 -6.80 9.96
C ASN A 63 2.43 -5.95 8.67
N TRP A 64 2.95 -4.73 8.76
CA TRP A 64 3.17 -3.83 7.61
C TRP A 64 4.66 -3.59 7.31
N CYS A 65 5.55 -3.89 8.27
CA CYS A 65 6.99 -3.64 8.17
C CYS A 65 7.67 -4.31 6.97
N ASP A 66 7.15 -5.42 6.46
CA ASP A 66 7.82 -6.16 5.40
C ASP A 66 7.71 -5.48 4.03
N HIS A 67 6.72 -4.61 3.81
CA HIS A 67 6.40 -4.07 2.47
C HIS A 67 6.37 -2.53 2.40
N TRP A 68 6.32 -1.84 3.55
CA TRP A 68 6.37 -0.38 3.58
C TRP A 68 7.82 0.15 3.52
N LYS A 69 8.17 0.85 2.43
CA LYS A 69 9.42 1.60 2.29
C LYS A 69 9.09 3.09 2.36
N GLY A 70 9.36 3.69 3.52
CA GLY A 70 9.53 5.14 3.65
C GLY A 70 10.80 5.63 2.98
#